data_AF-A0A2V8UGA2-F1
#
_entry.id   AF-A0A2V8UGA2-F1
#
_cell.length_a   1.000
_cell.length_b   1.000
_cell.length_c   1.000
_cell.angle_alpha   90.00
_cell.angle_beta   90.00
_cell.angle_gamma   90.00
#
_symmetry.space_group_name_H-M   'P 1'
#
loop_
_entity.id
_entity.type
_entity.pdbx_description
1 polymer ?
#
loop_
_entity_poly.entity_id
_entity_poly.type
_entity_poly.pdbx_seq_one_letter_code
_entity_poly.pdbx_strand_id
1 'polypeptide(L)' 'MRSLRFVLLASGFAAGLLAQIKPPQTHLKVGDMAPDFTLPSTAGGQVKLSDFRGKKTVVLAFFPAAFTGG' A
#
# COMPACT_ATOMS: atom_id res chain seq x y z
N MET A 1 -47.96 -31.71 -1.41
CA MET A 1 -48.16 -30.25 -1.26
C MET A 1 -47.36 -29.76 -0.06
N ARG A 2 -46.54 -28.72 -0.26
CA ARG A 2 -45.86 -27.85 0.74
C ARG A 2 -44.57 -28.36 1.40
N SER A 3 -43.50 -28.53 0.61
CA SER A 3 -42.11 -28.36 1.08
C SER A 3 -41.69 -26.88 0.94
N LEU A 4 -42.13 -26.03 1.87
CA LEU A 4 -41.87 -24.59 1.85
C LEU A 4 -41.13 -24.18 3.13
N ARG A 5 -39.84 -24.51 3.25
CA ARG A 5 -38.96 -24.00 4.32
C ARG A 5 -37.46 -24.01 3.96
N PHE A 6 -37.00 -23.59 2.79
CA PHE A 6 -35.54 -23.53 2.53
C PHE A 6 -35.06 -22.44 1.56
N VAL A 7 -35.71 -21.28 1.51
CA VAL A 7 -35.20 -20.16 0.69
C VAL A 7 -35.34 -18.86 1.46
N LEU A 8 -34.37 -18.56 2.34
CA LEU A 8 -34.15 -17.21 2.89
C LEU A 8 -32.77 -17.10 3.58
N LEU A 9 -31.73 -17.74 3.03
CA LEU A 9 -30.37 -17.70 3.59
C LEU A 9 -29.24 -17.62 2.55
N ALA A 10 -29.56 -17.25 1.30
CA ALA A 10 -28.58 -17.20 0.21
C ALA A 10 -28.39 -15.81 -0.43
N SER A 11 -28.98 -14.75 0.13
CA SER A 11 -28.84 -13.37 -0.39
C SER A 11 -27.71 -12.56 0.25
N GLY A 12 -27.01 -13.09 1.26
CA GLY A 12 -25.96 -12.36 1.98
C GLY A 12 -24.52 -12.60 1.50
N PHE A 13 -24.25 -13.65 0.71
CA PHE A 13 -22.87 -14.09 0.46
C PHE A 13 -22.21 -13.48 -0.78
N ALA A 14 -22.98 -12.85 -1.68
CA ALA A 14 -22.44 -12.31 -2.93
C ALA A 14 -21.74 -10.94 -2.77
N ALA A 15 -22.01 -10.19 -1.69
CA ALA A 15 -21.44 -8.86 -1.49
C ALA A 15 -20.04 -8.85 -0.84
N GLY A 16 -19.61 -9.96 -0.23
CA GLY A 16 -18.33 -10.05 0.48
C GLY A 16 -17.10 -10.23 -0.43
N LEU A 17 -17.28 -10.72 -1.66
CA LEU A 17 -16.17 -11.11 -2.53
C LEU A 17 -15.47 -9.93 -3.24
N LEU A 18 -16.07 -8.74 -3.23
CA LEU A 18 -15.53 -7.54 -3.88
C LEU A 18 -14.83 -6.56 -2.92
N ALA A 19 -14.82 -6.84 -1.61
CA ALA A 19 -14.58 -5.81 -0.59
C ALA A 19 -13.23 -5.91 0.15
N GLN A 20 -12.26 -6.72 -0.28
CA GLN A 20 -10.96 -6.82 0.42
C GLN A 20 -9.77 -6.40 -0.42
N ILE A 21 -9.75 -5.14 -0.87
CA ILE A 21 -8.48 -4.46 -1.18
C ILE A 21 -7.87 -4.06 0.17
N LYS A 22 -7.18 -5.01 0.83
CA LYS A 22 -6.37 -4.69 2.01
C LYS A 22 -5.22 -3.81 1.53
N PRO A 23 -5.07 -2.57 2.00
CA PRO A 23 -3.93 -1.74 1.59
C PRO A 23 -2.63 -2.47 1.95
N PRO A 24 -1.58 -2.35 1.11
CA PRO A 24 -0.30 -2.98 1.38
C PRO A 24 0.18 -2.53 2.76
N GLN A 25 0.31 -3.49 3.68
CA GLN A 25 0.78 -3.20 5.02
C GLN A 25 2.31 -3.23 5.03
N THR A 26 2.91 -2.10 5.40
CA THR A 26 4.35 -2.02 5.64
C THR A 26 4.63 -2.56 7.04
N HIS A 27 5.53 -3.54 7.15
CA HIS A 27 5.95 -4.13 8.42
C HIS A 27 7.27 -3.52 8.94
N LEU A 28 7.60 -2.29 8.50
CA LEU A 28 8.85 -1.63 8.86
C LEU A 28 8.81 -1.17 10.32
N LYS A 29 9.87 -1.47 11.07
CA LYS A 29 10.08 -0.99 12.44
C LYS A 29 11.42 -0.27 12.55
N VAL A 30 11.57 0.50 13.62
CA VAL A 30 12.84 1.18 13.93
C VAL A 30 13.96 0.14 14.07
N GLY A 31 15.11 0.44 13.46
CA GLY A 31 16.27 -0.45 13.42
C GLY A 31 16.30 -1.39 12.21
N ASP A 32 15.18 -1.57 11.49
CA ASP A 32 15.20 -2.30 10.23
C ASP A 32 16.04 -1.55 9.20
N MET A 33 16.76 -2.29 8.37
CA MET A 33 17.42 -1.70 7.23
C MET A 33 16.37 -1.21 6.22
N ALA A 34 16.43 0.08 5.89
CA ALA A 34 15.53 0.67 4.91
C ALA A 34 15.61 -0.07 3.55
N PRO A 35 14.47 -0.51 2.99
CA PRO A 35 14.44 -1.15 1.68
C PRO A 35 15.05 -0.26 0.60
N ASP A 36 15.91 -0.84 -0.23
CA ASP A 36 16.53 -0.08 -1.30
C ASP A 36 15.54 0.19 -2.43
N PHE A 37 15.69 1.33 -3.08
CA PHE A 37 14.93 1.67 -4.28
C PHE A 37 15.77 2.57 -5.17
N THR A 38 15.44 2.55 -6.46
CA THR A 38 15.94 3.50 -7.44
C THR A 38 14.74 4.17 -8.10
N LEU A 39 14.68 5.49 -8.07
CA LEU A 39 13.58 6.27 -8.62
C LEU A 39 14.11 7.41 -9.52
N PRO A 40 13.34 7.84 -10.52
CA PRO A 40 13.66 9.04 -11.28
C PRO A 40 13.63 10.27 -10.38
N SER A 41 14.56 11.20 -10.61
CA SER A 41 14.63 12.48 -9.90
C SER A 41 13.97 13.61 -10.69
N THR A 42 13.43 14.60 -9.98
CA THR A 42 12.93 15.84 -10.59
C THR A 42 14.05 16.69 -11.21
N ALA A 43 15.31 16.49 -10.78
CA ALA A 43 16.48 17.10 -11.40
C ALA A 43 17.00 16.34 -12.64
N GLY A 44 16.29 15.28 -13.06
CA GLY A 44 16.75 14.33 -14.08
C GLY A 44 17.64 13.22 -13.51
N GLY A 45 17.83 12.16 -14.29
CA GLY A 45 18.58 10.97 -13.87
C GLY A 45 17.84 10.12 -12.82
N GLN A 46 18.59 9.25 -12.15
CA GLN A 46 18.09 8.32 -11.14
C GLN A 46 18.72 8.59 -9.77
N VAL A 47 17.95 8.37 -8.71
CA VAL A 47 18.40 8.43 -7.32
C VAL A 47 18.20 7.06 -6.70
N LYS A 48 19.27 6.50 -6.15
CA LYS A 48 19.25 5.21 -5.44
C LYS A 48 19.50 5.41 -3.96
N LEU A 49 18.63 4.86 -3.12
CA LEU A 49 18.72 5.06 -1.66
C LEU A 49 20.06 4.54 -1.10
N SER A 50 20.57 3.43 -1.62
CA SER A 50 21.84 2.85 -1.18
C SER A 50 23.04 3.79 -1.26
N ASP A 51 23.03 4.75 -2.18
CA ASP A 51 24.20 5.56 -2.50
C ASP A 51 24.57 6.53 -1.37
N PHE A 52 23.60 6.80 -0.48
CA PHE A 52 23.73 7.67 0.69
C PHE A 52 24.10 6.92 1.98
N ARG A 53 24.05 5.58 2.00
CA ARG A 53 24.32 4.77 3.20
C ARG A 53 25.72 5.09 3.75
N GLY A 54 25.79 5.40 5.05
CA GLY A 54 27.04 5.74 5.74
C GLY A 54 27.64 7.11 5.38
N LYS A 55 27.02 7.87 4.47
CA LYS A 55 27.52 9.18 4.03
C LYS A 55 26.69 10.33 4.57
N LYS A 56 25.36 10.18 4.59
CA LYS A 56 24.42 11.23 5.00
C LYS A 56 23.20 10.62 5.69
N THR A 57 22.60 11.36 6.61
CA THR A 57 21.25 11.08 7.09
C THR A 57 20.24 11.40 5.99
N VAL A 58 19.27 10.52 5.77
CA VAL A 58 18.24 10.66 4.74
C VAL A 58 16.86 10.66 5.39
N VAL A 59 16.02 11.63 5.02
CA VAL A 59 14.60 11.70 5.40
C VAL A 59 13.76 11.37 4.18
N LEU A 60 12.84 10.42 4.31
CA LEU A 60 11.88 10.06 3.25
C LEU A 60 10.51 10.66 3.57
N ALA A 61 10.03 11.54 2.70
CA ALA A 61 8.71 12.13 2.78
C ALA A 61 7.83 11.61 1.63
N PHE A 62 6.84 10.80 1.96
CA PHE A 62 5.85 10.30 1.00
C PHE A 62 4.60 11.18 1.06
N PHE A 63 4.11 11.59 -0.10
CA PHE A 63 2.88 12.38 -0.23
C PHE A 63 2.07 11.89 -1.44
N PRO A 64 0.74 12.08 -1.47
CA PRO A 64 -0.11 11.44 -2.48
C PRO A 64 0.12 11.95 -3.91
N ALA A 65 0.17 13.28 -4.08
CA ALA A 65 0.34 13.92 -5.37
C ALA A 65 0.81 15.37 -5.22
N ALA A 66 1.45 15.91 -6.27
CA ALA A 66 1.79 17.33 -6.32
C ALA A 66 0.55 18.19 -6.61
N PHE A 67 0.56 19.44 -6.16
CA PHE A 67 -0.49 20.44 -6.42
C PHE A 67 -1.90 20.08 -5.90
N THR A 68 -1.98 19.30 -4.83
CA THR A 68 -3.24 18.97 -4.14
C THR A 68 -3.28 19.56 -2.73
N GLY A 69 -4.47 19.62 -2.13
CA GLY A 69 -4.66 20.15 -0.76
C GLY A 69 -4.08 19.29 0.35
N GLY A 70 -3.69 18.04 0.05
CA GLY A 70 -3.30 17.05 1.05
C GLY A 70 -4.48 16.31 1.66
#